data_AF-A0A8F1MAV1-F1
#
_entry.id   AF-A0A8F1MAV1-F1
#
_cell.length_a   1.000
_cell.length_b   1.000
_cell.length_c   1.000
_cell.angle_alpha   90.00
_cell.angle_beta   90.00
_cell.angle_gamma   90.00
#
_symmetry.space_group_name_H-M   'P 1'
#
loop_
_entity.id
_entity.type
_entity.pdbx_description
1 polymer ?
#
loop_
_entity_poly.entity_id
_entity_poly.type
_entity_poly.pdbx_seq_one_letter_code
_entity_poly.pdbx_strand_id
1 'polypeptide(L)'
;MQQAAGIFLGLLTWLSSVWLTRAILIGKKPKMRDGLYSSGSPIIALIIVIGVFLIQMVPAAVAVIIYSALNASGVLNQTPILMAAGGAAILIVAMSVYWATSTVFAMIIVTLPGMYPFHALRLSGDIVTGRRLRILLRFAWAVVLSVLLWAVVLIPVILLDGALKGWISGIDWLPIVPTTGLILLYVTIIMISVYVYLFYRKVVESDTKKTKN
;
A
#
# COMPACT_ATOMS: atom_id res chain seq x y z
N MET A 1 -0.03 -12.56 -19.42
CA MET A 1 -0.17 -11.19 -19.97
C MET A 1 -1.08 -10.30 -19.13
N GLN A 2 -2.33 -10.70 -18.82
CA GLN A 2 -3.30 -9.86 -18.09
C GLN A 2 -2.83 -9.37 -16.71
N GLN A 3 -2.20 -10.24 -15.90
CA GLN A 3 -1.72 -9.88 -14.56
C GLN A 3 -0.57 -8.85 -14.61
N ALA A 4 0.37 -9.01 -15.55
CA ALA A 4 1.49 -8.09 -15.73
C ALA A 4 1.03 -6.68 -16.13
N ALA A 5 0.02 -6.60 -17.03
CA ALA A 5 -0.58 -5.33 -17.40
C ALA A 5 -1.28 -4.65 -16.21
N GLY A 6 -2.00 -5.42 -15.38
CA GLY A 6 -2.64 -4.90 -14.17
C GLY A 6 -1.64 -4.29 -13.18
N ILE A 7 -0.50 -4.98 -12.94
CA ILE A 7 0.58 -4.48 -12.08
C ILE A 7 1.16 -3.18 -12.65
N PHE A 8 1.43 -3.14 -13.95
CA PHE A 8 1.98 -1.96 -14.61
C PHE A 8 1.02 -0.75 -14.54
N LEU A 9 -0.27 -0.97 -14.77
CA LEU A 9 -1.30 0.06 -14.64
C LEU A 9 -1.43 0.56 -13.20
N GLY A 10 -1.38 -0.34 -12.21
CA GLY A 10 -1.37 0.04 -10.79
C GLY A 10 -0.16 0.90 -10.43
N LEU A 11 1.01 0.55 -10.96
CA LEU A 11 2.26 1.30 -10.76
C LEU A 11 2.19 2.70 -11.39
N LEU A 12 1.69 2.81 -12.62
CA LEU A 12 1.48 4.11 -13.28
C LEU A 12 0.43 4.96 -12.54
N THR A 13 -0.64 4.33 -12.04
CA THR A 13 -1.67 5.02 -11.25
C THR A 13 -1.07 5.60 -9.97
N TRP A 14 -0.23 4.82 -9.28
CA TRP A 14 0.51 5.28 -8.11
C TRP A 14 1.42 6.46 -8.44
N LEU A 15 2.29 6.33 -9.45
CA LEU A 15 3.24 7.38 -9.82
C LEU A 15 2.54 8.66 -10.27
N SER A 16 1.48 8.54 -11.07
CA SER A 16 0.67 9.67 -11.53
C SER A 16 -0.01 10.39 -10.38
N SER A 17 -0.57 9.62 -9.43
CA SER A 17 -1.18 10.16 -8.21
C SER A 17 -0.17 10.93 -7.34
N VAL A 18 1.03 10.38 -7.11
CA VAL A 18 2.08 11.07 -6.34
C VAL A 18 2.51 12.35 -7.05
N TRP A 19 2.72 12.29 -8.37
CA TRP A 19 3.12 13.46 -9.15
C TRP A 19 2.07 14.58 -9.12
N LEU A 20 0.80 14.24 -9.32
CA LEU A 20 -0.32 15.19 -9.30
C LEU A 20 -0.46 15.81 -7.91
N THR A 21 -0.43 15.00 -6.86
CA THR A 21 -0.52 15.48 -5.47
C THR A 21 0.59 16.48 -5.16
N ARG A 22 1.84 16.17 -5.57
CA ARG A 22 2.98 17.09 -5.44
C ARG A 22 2.74 18.41 -6.18
N ALA A 23 2.30 18.35 -7.44
CA ALA A 23 2.08 19.53 -8.26
C ALA A 23 0.97 20.43 -7.69
N ILE A 24 -0.12 19.85 -7.21
CA ILE A 24 -1.23 20.56 -6.56
C ILE A 24 -0.77 21.22 -5.25
N LEU A 25 0.03 20.52 -4.44
CA LEU A 25 0.53 21.06 -3.17
C LEU A 25 1.54 22.21 -3.32
N ILE A 26 2.16 22.36 -4.50
CA ILE A 26 3.04 23.49 -4.86
C ILE A 26 2.21 24.66 -5.44
N GLY A 27 0.88 24.54 -5.50
CA GLY A 27 -0.04 25.57 -5.98
C GLY A 27 -0.21 25.60 -7.51
N LYS A 28 0.34 24.62 -8.24
CA LYS A 28 0.08 24.48 -9.68
C LYS A 28 -1.32 23.91 -9.91
N LYS A 29 -1.92 24.21 -11.07
CA LYS A 29 -3.17 23.59 -11.56
C LYS A 29 -2.85 22.60 -12.70
N PRO A 30 -2.22 21.46 -12.41
CA PRO A 30 -1.86 20.48 -13.44
C PRO A 30 -3.11 19.86 -14.05
N LYS A 31 -3.06 19.55 -15.35
CA LYS A 31 -4.10 18.71 -15.98
C LYS A 31 -3.75 17.24 -15.77
N MET A 32 -4.75 16.36 -15.78
CA MET A 32 -4.55 14.91 -15.59
C MET A 32 -3.55 14.31 -16.59
N ARG A 33 -3.56 14.82 -17.83
CA ARG A 33 -2.57 14.45 -18.88
C ARG A 33 -1.14 14.73 -18.45
N ASP A 34 -0.88 15.86 -17.79
CA ASP A 34 0.46 16.26 -17.40
C ASP A 34 1.00 15.25 -16.38
N GLY A 35 0.14 14.75 -15.49
CA GLY A 35 0.45 13.68 -14.55
C GLY A 35 0.86 12.39 -15.24
N LEU A 36 0.08 11.91 -16.22
CA LEU A 36 0.36 10.65 -16.93
C LEU A 36 1.67 10.69 -17.73
N TYR A 37 1.97 11.81 -18.39
CA TYR A 37 3.18 11.93 -19.22
C TYR A 37 4.46 12.17 -18.41
N SER A 38 4.36 12.87 -17.28
CA SER A 38 5.54 13.25 -16.49
C SER A 38 5.82 12.33 -15.29
N SER A 39 4.88 11.46 -14.92
CA SER A 39 5.08 10.49 -13.84
C SER A 39 5.99 9.32 -14.20
N GLY A 40 6.40 9.19 -15.47
CA GLY A 40 7.25 8.09 -15.93
C GLY A 40 8.73 8.21 -15.53
N SER A 41 9.18 9.38 -15.09
CA SER A 41 10.60 9.64 -14.77
C SER A 41 11.20 8.67 -13.72
N PRO A 42 10.54 8.34 -12.60
CA PRO A 42 11.10 7.46 -11.58
C PRO A 42 10.71 5.97 -11.71
N ILE A 43 10.26 5.46 -12.87
CA ILE A 43 9.80 4.06 -13.00
C ILE A 43 10.89 3.06 -12.58
N ILE A 44 12.09 3.18 -13.13
CA ILE A 44 13.21 2.25 -12.85
C ILE A 44 13.59 2.30 -11.37
N ALA A 45 13.65 3.50 -10.81
CA ALA A 45 14.02 3.70 -9.42
C ALA A 45 12.95 3.15 -8.47
N LEU A 46 11.67 3.28 -8.83
CA LEU A 46 10.56 2.66 -8.09
C LEU A 46 10.63 1.12 -8.15
N ILE A 47 10.95 0.53 -9.30
CA ILE A 47 11.12 -0.93 -9.44
C ILE A 47 12.21 -1.44 -8.49
N ILE A 48 13.34 -0.73 -8.38
CA ILE A 48 14.42 -1.08 -7.45
C ILE A 48 13.95 -1.01 -5.99
N VAL A 49 13.23 0.05 -5.61
CA VAL A 49 12.68 0.20 -4.25
C VAL A 49 11.65 -0.89 -3.95
N ILE A 50 10.78 -1.24 -4.91
CA ILE A 50 9.84 -2.36 -4.79
C ILE A 50 10.60 -3.68 -4.62
N GLY A 51 11.69 -3.90 -5.37
CA GLY A 51 12.55 -5.06 -5.19
C GLY A 51 13.10 -5.19 -3.76
N VAL A 52 13.57 -4.09 -3.18
CA VAL A 52 14.01 -4.05 -1.78
C VAL A 52 12.86 -4.33 -0.81
N PHE A 53 11.67 -3.77 -1.07
CA PHE A 53 10.47 -4.06 -0.28
C PHE A 53 10.11 -5.55 -0.31
N LEU A 54 10.16 -6.20 -1.49
CA LEU A 54 9.91 -7.64 -1.61
C LEU A 54 10.90 -8.46 -0.79
N ILE A 55 12.18 -8.11 -0.81
CA ILE A 55 13.22 -8.76 0.01
C ILE A 55 12.90 -8.60 1.51
N GLN A 56 12.45 -7.42 1.95
CA GLN A 56 12.06 -7.18 3.35
C GLN A 56 10.83 -8.00 3.79
N MET A 57 9.97 -8.39 2.84
CA MET A 57 8.79 -9.22 3.10
C MET A 57 9.09 -10.73 3.06
N VAL A 58 10.29 -11.16 2.66
CA VAL A 58 10.68 -12.59 2.65
C VAL A 58 10.57 -13.25 4.04
N PRO A 59 11.04 -12.64 5.15
CA PRO A 59 10.91 -13.27 6.48
C PRO A 59 9.45 -13.49 6.88
N ALA A 60 8.56 -12.52 6.59
CA ALA A 60 7.13 -12.68 6.80
C ALA A 60 6.55 -13.81 5.95
N ALA A 61 6.94 -13.90 4.67
CA ALA A 61 6.47 -14.97 3.78
C ALA A 61 6.89 -16.35 4.31
N VAL A 62 8.15 -16.50 4.74
CA VAL A 62 8.66 -17.74 5.34
C VAL A 62 7.88 -18.11 6.60
N ALA A 63 7.62 -17.14 7.50
CA ALA A 63 6.85 -17.39 8.72
C ALA A 63 5.42 -17.88 8.41
N VAL A 64 4.75 -17.27 7.43
CA VAL A 64 3.41 -17.69 7.00
C VAL A 64 3.42 -19.07 6.36
N ILE A 65 4.43 -19.38 5.53
CA ILE A 65 4.58 -20.71 4.92
C ILE A 65 4.77 -21.78 6.00
N ILE A 66 5.68 -21.55 6.96
CA ILE A 66 5.92 -22.50 8.07
C ILE A 66 4.65 -22.70 8.90
N TYR A 67 3.95 -21.61 9.26
CA TYR A 67 2.69 -21.70 10.00
C TYR A 67 1.64 -22.50 9.22
N SER A 68 1.51 -22.26 7.92
CA SER A 68 0.57 -23.02 7.07
C SER A 68 0.92 -24.50 6.98
N ALA A 69 2.21 -24.86 6.95
CA ALA A 69 2.67 -26.25 6.92
C ALA A 69 2.44 -26.97 8.27
N LEU A 70 2.62 -26.28 9.39
CA LEU A 70 2.28 -26.80 10.72
C LEU A 70 0.76 -27.03 10.85
N ASN A 71 -0.05 -26.15 10.28
CA ASN A 71 -1.51 -26.32 10.25
C ASN A 71 -1.91 -27.54 9.42
N ALA A 72 -1.34 -27.68 8.23
CA ALA A 72 -1.64 -28.79 7.32
C ALA A 72 -1.21 -30.16 7.87
N SER A 73 -0.14 -30.21 8.68
CA SER A 73 0.33 -31.44 9.32
C SER A 73 -0.43 -31.82 10.60
N GLY A 74 -1.41 -31.02 11.04
CA GLY A 74 -2.21 -31.28 12.24
C GLY A 74 -1.46 -31.06 13.56
N VAL A 75 -0.21 -30.59 13.49
CA VAL A 75 0.66 -30.32 14.66
C VAL A 75 0.11 -29.17 15.51
N LEU A 76 -0.67 -28.26 14.91
CA LEU A 76 -1.33 -27.15 15.60
C LEU A 76 -2.57 -27.55 16.41
N ASN A 77 -2.97 -28.82 16.44
CA ASN A 77 -4.12 -29.26 17.25
C ASN A 77 -3.87 -29.16 18.76
N GLN A 78 -2.61 -29.07 19.18
CA GLN A 78 -2.25 -28.83 20.57
C GLN A 78 -2.22 -27.32 20.87
N THR A 79 -3.05 -26.87 21.81
CA THR A 79 -3.16 -25.45 22.21
C THR A 79 -1.82 -24.78 22.51
N PRO A 80 -0.84 -25.41 23.20
CA PRO A 80 0.45 -24.78 23.46
C PRO A 80 1.26 -24.52 22.18
N ILE A 81 1.24 -25.46 21.23
CA ILE A 81 1.98 -25.36 19.97
C ILE A 81 1.30 -24.31 19.06
N LEU A 82 -0.03 -24.25 19.07
CA LEU A 82 -0.79 -23.24 18.35
C LEU A 82 -0.45 -21.83 18.82
N MET A 83 -0.41 -21.61 20.14
CA MET A 83 -0.06 -20.31 20.73
C MET A 83 1.40 -19.93 20.43
N ALA A 84 2.34 -20.87 20.54
CA ALA A 84 3.75 -20.61 20.27
C ALA A 84 4.02 -20.32 18.78
N ALA A 85 3.50 -21.16 17.87
CA ALA A 85 3.68 -21.00 16.43
C ALA A 85 2.95 -19.75 15.91
N GLY A 86 1.73 -19.49 16.39
CA GLY A 86 0.97 -18.28 16.04
C GLY A 86 1.63 -17.01 16.56
N GLY A 87 2.08 -17.01 17.82
CA GLY A 87 2.80 -15.88 18.42
C GLY A 87 4.10 -15.57 17.68
N ALA A 88 4.91 -16.61 17.38
CA ALA A 88 6.14 -16.45 16.61
C ALA A 88 5.88 -15.91 15.20
N ALA A 89 4.86 -16.43 14.51
CA ALA A 89 4.49 -15.96 13.17
C ALA A 89 4.07 -14.48 13.19
N ILE A 90 3.21 -14.08 14.14
CA ILE A 90 2.78 -12.69 14.30
C ILE A 90 3.97 -11.77 14.58
N LEU A 91 4.91 -12.18 15.43
CA LEU A 91 6.11 -11.38 15.74
C LEU A 91 7.00 -11.18 14.52
N ILE A 92 7.25 -12.24 13.75
CA ILE A 92 8.08 -12.15 12.54
C ILE A 92 7.40 -11.26 11.49
N VAL A 93 6.10 -11.42 11.29
CA VAL A 93 5.31 -10.57 10.38
C VAL A 93 5.35 -9.11 10.85
N ALA A 94 5.11 -8.85 12.13
CA ALA A 94 5.16 -7.51 12.70
C ALA A 94 6.55 -6.86 12.54
N MET A 95 7.63 -7.63 12.71
CA MET A 95 8.99 -7.16 12.49
C MET A 95 9.25 -6.80 11.02
N SER A 96 8.81 -7.64 10.07
CA SER A 96 8.89 -7.33 8.64
C SER A 96 8.13 -6.05 8.28
N VAL A 97 6.90 -5.88 8.79
CA VAL A 97 6.10 -4.66 8.57
C VAL A 97 6.79 -3.43 9.19
N TYR A 98 7.41 -3.59 10.36
CA TYR A 98 8.17 -2.55 11.02
C TYR A 98 9.36 -2.06 10.16
N TRP A 99 10.08 -2.96 9.50
CA TRP A 99 11.15 -2.59 8.55
C TRP A 99 10.59 -2.00 7.26
N ALA A 100 9.50 -2.56 6.74
CA ALA A 100 8.84 -2.13 5.51
C ALA A 100 8.30 -0.69 5.56
N THR A 101 8.08 -0.16 6.77
CA THR A 101 7.67 1.25 6.94
C THR A 101 8.68 2.22 6.30
N SER A 102 9.98 1.89 6.32
CA SER A 102 11.02 2.72 5.67
C SER A 102 10.97 2.65 4.14
N THR A 103 10.64 1.51 3.55
CA THR A 103 10.55 1.36 2.09
C THR A 103 9.31 2.07 1.54
N VAL A 104 8.22 2.15 2.30
CA VAL A 104 7.01 2.90 1.91
C VAL A 104 7.28 4.40 1.71
N PHE A 105 8.04 5.04 2.59
CA PHE A 105 8.44 6.44 2.38
C PHE A 105 9.47 6.60 1.26
N ALA A 106 10.38 5.63 1.10
CA ALA A 106 11.36 5.65 0.01
C ALA A 106 10.66 5.63 -1.35
N MET A 107 9.52 4.93 -1.49
CA MET A 107 8.70 4.95 -2.71
C MET A 107 8.15 6.33 -3.08
N ILE A 108 8.04 7.27 -2.13
CA ILE A 108 7.69 8.66 -2.42
C ILE A 108 8.94 9.48 -2.71
N ILE A 109 9.97 9.36 -1.88
CA ILE A 109 11.20 10.17 -2.00
C ILE A 109 11.86 9.92 -3.37
N VAL A 110 11.82 8.68 -3.85
CA VAL A 110 12.39 8.31 -5.15
C VAL A 110 11.66 8.95 -6.34
N THR A 111 10.44 9.45 -6.15
CA THR A 111 9.69 10.18 -7.20
C THR A 111 10.13 11.64 -7.35
N LEU A 112 11.02 12.12 -6.48
CA LEU A 112 11.64 13.43 -6.60
C LEU A 112 12.67 13.42 -7.74
N PRO A 113 12.71 14.50 -8.56
CA PRO A 113 13.64 14.56 -9.68
C PRO A 113 15.09 14.51 -9.20
N GLY A 114 15.91 13.68 -9.85
CA GLY A 114 17.35 13.55 -9.54
C GLY A 114 17.69 12.66 -8.33
N MET A 115 16.71 11.98 -7.73
CA MET A 115 16.96 11.08 -6.58
C MET A 115 17.36 9.67 -7.01
N TYR A 116 18.51 9.19 -6.53
CA TYR A 116 18.93 7.80 -6.70
C TYR A 116 18.21 6.85 -5.70
N PRO A 117 17.84 5.62 -6.11
CA PRO A 117 17.00 4.71 -5.31
C PRO A 117 17.61 4.35 -3.95
N PHE A 118 18.91 4.05 -3.90
CA PHE A 118 19.59 3.74 -2.64
C PHE A 118 19.75 4.95 -1.73
N HIS A 119 19.87 6.15 -2.31
CA HIS A 119 19.90 7.39 -1.55
C HIS A 119 18.52 7.67 -0.93
N ALA A 120 17.43 7.44 -1.69
CA ALA A 120 16.06 7.56 -1.19
C ALA A 120 15.77 6.59 -0.02
N LEU A 121 16.28 5.36 -0.08
CA LEU A 121 16.15 4.38 1.00
C LEU A 121 16.87 4.82 2.28
N ARG A 122 18.08 5.36 2.19
CA ARG A 122 18.84 5.86 3.35
C ARG A 122 18.14 7.05 4.00
N LEU A 123 17.80 8.07 3.21
CA LEU A 123 17.07 9.25 3.71
C LEU A 123 15.75 8.87 4.37
N SER A 124 15.01 7.94 3.77
CA SER A 124 13.79 7.42 4.36
C SER A 124 14.03 6.75 5.71
N GLY A 125 15.08 5.93 5.80
CA GLY A 125 15.50 5.29 7.05
C GLY A 125 15.72 6.32 8.16
N ASP A 126 16.49 7.37 7.88
CA ASP A 126 16.83 8.40 8.87
C ASP A 126 15.58 9.15 9.37
N ILE A 127 14.68 9.54 8.46
CA ILE A 127 13.42 10.24 8.80
C ILE A 127 12.53 9.39 9.73
N VAL A 128 12.52 8.08 9.51
CA VAL A 128 11.65 7.11 10.19
C VAL A 128 12.25 6.69 11.54
N THR A 129 13.58 6.70 11.67
CA THR A 129 14.29 6.27 12.89
C THR A 129 13.94 7.15 14.09
N GLY A 130 13.62 6.52 15.23
CA GLY A 130 13.15 7.21 16.45
C GLY A 130 11.64 7.48 16.54
N ARG A 131 10.87 7.35 15.45
CA ARG A 131 9.40 7.55 15.43
C ARG A 131 8.60 6.40 14.81
N ARG A 132 9.27 5.29 14.47
CA ARG A 132 8.74 4.14 13.71
C ARG A 132 7.39 3.65 14.21
N LEU A 133 7.21 3.48 15.53
CA LEU A 133 5.96 2.97 16.10
C LEU A 133 4.78 3.92 15.91
N ARG A 134 4.99 5.23 16.12
CA ARG A 134 3.95 6.26 15.90
C ARG A 134 3.56 6.35 14.43
N ILE A 135 4.55 6.18 13.54
CA ILE A 135 4.35 6.15 12.11
C ILE A 135 3.56 4.90 11.70
N LEU A 136 3.96 3.72 12.18
CA LEU A 136 3.28 2.44 11.94
C LEU A 136 1.81 2.48 12.35
N LEU A 137 1.50 2.99 13.55
CA LEU A 137 0.11 3.13 14.02
C LEU A 137 -0.72 4.08 13.14
N ARG A 138 -0.11 5.11 12.55
CA ARG A 138 -0.78 5.98 11.59
C ARG A 138 -1.00 5.31 10.23
N PHE A 139 -0.12 4.40 9.81
CA PHE A 139 -0.35 3.57 8.63
C PHE A 139 -1.46 2.55 8.87
N ALA A 140 -1.53 1.96 10.06
CA ALA A 140 -2.64 1.07 10.44
C ALA A 140 -4.00 1.77 10.28
N TRP A 141 -4.10 3.04 10.64
CA TRP A 141 -5.31 3.84 10.39
C TRP A 141 -5.66 4.00 8.91
N ALA A 142 -4.67 4.14 8.02
CA ALA A 142 -4.93 4.19 6.57
C ALA A 142 -5.50 2.86 6.06
N VAL A 143 -5.00 1.74 6.57
CA VAL A 143 -5.53 0.41 6.26
C VAL A 143 -6.96 0.27 6.77
N VAL A 144 -7.23 0.66 8.01
CA VAL A 144 -8.59 0.64 8.60
C VAL A 144 -9.56 1.48 7.77
N LEU A 145 -9.20 2.71 7.41
CA LEU A 145 -10.05 3.55 6.56
C LEU A 145 -10.30 2.94 5.18
N SER A 146 -9.29 2.27 4.60
CA SER A 146 -9.44 1.57 3.33
C SER A 146 -10.41 0.40 3.45
N VAL A 147 -10.29 -0.41 4.50
CA VAL A 147 -11.21 -1.54 4.76
C VAL A 147 -12.64 -1.06 4.99
N LEU A 148 -12.82 0.02 5.75
CA LEU A 148 -14.14 0.62 5.96
C LEU A 148 -14.75 1.13 4.65
N LEU A 149 -13.96 1.79 3.81
CA LEU A 149 -14.40 2.22 2.48
C LEU A 149 -14.86 1.02 1.63
N TRP A 150 -14.09 -0.08 1.64
CA TRP A 150 -14.47 -1.31 0.94
C TRP A 150 -15.77 -1.89 1.47
N ALA A 151 -15.94 -1.98 2.79
CA ALA A 151 -17.17 -2.48 3.40
C ALA A 151 -18.38 -1.60 3.04
N VAL A 152 -18.23 -0.27 3.16
CA VAL A 152 -19.30 0.70 2.89
C VAL A 152 -19.74 0.68 1.42
N VAL A 153 -18.85 0.40 0.48
CA VAL A 153 -19.20 0.38 -0.96
C VAL A 153 -19.63 -1.02 -1.42
N LEU A 154 -18.90 -2.08 -1.04
CA LEU A 154 -19.21 -3.42 -1.53
C LEU A 154 -20.45 -4.02 -0.88
N ILE A 155 -20.71 -3.79 0.41
CA ILE A 155 -21.88 -4.37 1.07
C ILE A 155 -23.18 -3.91 0.37
N PRO A 156 -23.41 -2.60 0.12
CA PRO A 156 -24.58 -2.16 -0.63
C PRO A 156 -24.62 -2.71 -2.06
N VAL A 157 -23.48 -2.74 -2.77
CA VAL A 157 -23.42 -3.22 -4.15
C VAL A 157 -23.77 -4.70 -4.25
N ILE A 158 -23.32 -5.52 -3.30
CA ILE A 158 -23.64 -6.96 -3.25
C ILE A 158 -25.14 -7.15 -2.98
N LEU A 159 -25.73 -6.39 -2.05
CA LEU A 159 -27.16 -6.45 -1.76
C LEU A 159 -28.01 -6.02 -2.96
N LEU A 160 -27.61 -4.96 -3.65
CA LEU A 160 -28.28 -4.47 -4.86
C LEU A 160 -28.17 -5.46 -6.02
N ASP A 161 -26.99 -6.06 -6.24
CA ASP A 161 -26.77 -7.07 -7.28
C ASP A 161 -27.66 -8.30 -7.05
N GLY A 162 -27.76 -8.77 -5.80
CA GLY A 162 -28.65 -9.88 -5.44
C GLY A 162 -30.13 -9.55 -5.65
N ALA A 163 -30.56 -8.33 -5.28
CA ALA A 163 -31.93 -7.90 -5.50
C ALA A 163 -32.26 -7.77 -7.00
N LEU A 164 -31.38 -7.15 -7.80
CA LEU A 164 -31.59 -6.94 -9.23
C LEU A 164 -31.70 -8.25 -10.01
N LYS A 165 -30.83 -9.22 -9.71
CA LYS A 165 -30.85 -10.56 -10.33
C LYS A 165 -32.07 -11.38 -9.93
N GLY A 166 -32.59 -11.18 -8.72
CA GLY A 166 -33.83 -11.80 -8.28
C GLY A 166 -35.07 -11.29 -9.03
N TRP A 167 -35.04 -10.07 -9.57
CA TRP A 167 -36.19 -9.44 -10.22
C TRP A 167 -36.15 -9.53 -11.75
N ILE A 168 -34.96 -9.64 -12.34
CA ILE A 168 -34.76 -9.64 -13.80
C ILE A 168 -33.79 -10.76 -14.17
N SER A 169 -34.34 -11.90 -14.61
CA SER A 169 -33.62 -13.15 -14.95
C SER A 169 -32.72 -13.07 -16.20
N GLY A 170 -32.38 -11.87 -16.68
CA GLY A 170 -31.58 -11.63 -17.88
C GLY A 170 -30.27 -10.87 -17.65
N ILE A 171 -29.94 -10.52 -16.40
CA ILE A 171 -28.79 -9.65 -16.05
C ILE A 171 -27.64 -10.46 -15.38
N ASP A 172 -27.78 -11.77 -15.23
CA ASP A 172 -26.77 -12.64 -14.58
C ASP A 172 -25.39 -12.62 -15.24
N TRP A 173 -25.33 -12.25 -16.52
CA TRP A 173 -24.09 -12.15 -17.28
C TRP A 173 -23.24 -10.93 -16.91
N LEU A 174 -23.78 -9.92 -16.21
CA LEU A 174 -23.06 -8.69 -15.90
C LEU A 174 -22.32 -8.81 -14.54
N PRO A 175 -20.97 -8.79 -14.53
CA PRO A 175 -20.19 -8.89 -13.29
C PRO A 175 -20.09 -7.52 -12.59
N ILE A 176 -21.18 -7.07 -11.96
CA ILE A 176 -21.27 -5.77 -11.25
C ILE A 176 -20.32 -5.72 -10.03
N VAL A 177 -20.30 -6.76 -9.21
CA VAL A 177 -19.46 -6.81 -8.00
C VAL A 177 -17.95 -6.81 -8.38
N PRO A 178 -17.46 -7.66 -9.31
CA PRO A 178 -16.07 -7.60 -9.75
C PRO A 178 -15.65 -6.26 -10.38
N THR A 179 -16.49 -5.64 -11.20
CA THR A 179 -16.16 -4.33 -11.81
C THR A 179 -16.08 -3.22 -10.75
N THR A 180 -17.03 -3.19 -9.81
CA THR A 180 -16.99 -2.26 -8.68
C THR A 180 -15.73 -2.47 -7.83
N GLY A 181 -15.36 -3.73 -7.55
CA GLY A 181 -14.15 -4.07 -6.82
C GLY A 181 -12.88 -3.57 -7.53
N LEU A 182 -12.81 -3.66 -8.86
CA LEU A 182 -11.69 -3.12 -9.63
C LEU A 182 -11.62 -1.58 -9.55
N ILE A 183 -12.75 -0.89 -9.65
CA ILE A 183 -12.81 0.57 -9.50
C ILE A 183 -12.32 0.98 -8.11
N LEU A 184 -12.82 0.30 -7.07
CA LEU A 184 -12.42 0.51 -5.68
C LEU A 184 -10.93 0.28 -5.45
N LEU A 185 -10.35 -0.71 -6.13
CA LEU A 185 -8.91 -0.96 -6.08
C LEU A 185 -8.11 0.25 -6.57
N TYR A 186 -8.46 0.84 -7.72
CA TYR A 186 -7.78 2.04 -8.21
C TYR A 186 -8.01 3.27 -7.32
N VAL A 187 -9.22 3.45 -6.80
CA VAL A 187 -9.52 4.52 -5.83
C VAL A 187 -8.67 4.37 -4.57
N THR A 188 -8.49 3.13 -4.09
CA THR A 188 -7.66 2.84 -2.91
C THR A 188 -6.19 3.15 -3.19
N ILE A 189 -5.67 2.83 -4.38
CA ILE A 189 -4.29 3.17 -4.78
C ILE A 189 -4.07 4.69 -4.72
N ILE A 190 -5.02 5.47 -5.27
CA ILE A 190 -4.96 6.95 -5.26
C ILE A 190 -5.04 7.46 -3.82
N MET A 191 -5.98 6.96 -3.02
CA MET A 191 -6.16 7.35 -1.62
C MET A 191 -4.90 7.10 -0.79
N ILE A 192 -4.31 5.91 -0.90
CA ILE A 192 -3.08 5.56 -0.19
C ILE A 192 -1.95 6.47 -0.68
N SER A 193 -1.76 6.62 -1.99
CA SER A 193 -0.73 7.50 -2.56
C SER A 193 -0.78 8.92 -1.98
N VAL A 194 -1.98 9.53 -1.96
CA VAL A 194 -2.20 10.87 -1.38
C VAL A 194 -1.93 10.88 0.12
N TYR A 195 -2.45 9.89 0.87
CA TYR A 195 -2.27 9.80 2.32
C TYR A 195 -0.79 9.71 2.70
N VAL A 196 -0.05 8.80 2.07
CA VAL A 196 1.38 8.60 2.36
C VAL A 196 2.18 9.85 1.98
N TYR A 197 1.86 10.51 0.86
CA TYR A 197 2.53 11.76 0.46
C TYR A 197 2.30 12.91 1.45
N LEU A 198 1.06 13.14 1.87
CA LEU A 198 0.73 14.15 2.87
C LEU A 198 1.38 13.84 4.21
N PHE A 199 1.41 12.56 4.58
CA PHE A 199 2.03 12.12 5.82
C PHE A 199 3.55 12.32 5.79
N TYR A 200 4.22 11.95 4.69
CA TYR A 200 5.64 12.24 4.46
C TYR A 200 5.94 13.72 4.66
N ARG A 201 5.17 14.61 4.00
CA ARG A 201 5.37 16.06 4.13
C ARG A 201 5.23 16.54 5.57
N LYS A 202 4.20 16.08 6.30
CA LYS A 202 4.02 16.44 7.72
C LYS A 202 5.17 15.99 8.61
N VAL A 203 5.73 14.81 8.34
CA VAL A 203 6.89 14.30 9.09
C VAL A 203 8.12 15.17 8.81
N VAL A 204 8.40 15.49 7.56
CA VAL A 204 9.54 16.35 7.16
C VAL A 204 9.42 17.76 7.75
N GLU A 205 8.24 18.38 7.65
CA GLU A 205 8.00 19.71 8.22
C GLU A 205 8.23 19.73 9.74
N SER A 206 7.86 18.64 10.44
CA SER A 206 8.09 18.54 11.89
C SER A 206 9.57 18.48 12.29
N ASP A 207 10.43 17.91 11.44
CA ASP A 207 11.89 17.93 11.67
C ASP A 207 12.48 19.31 11.42
N THR A 208 12.06 20.01 10.38
CA THR A 208 12.57 21.36 10.06
C THR A 208 12.25 22.42 11.11
N LYS A 209 11.15 22.25 11.86
CA LYS A 209 10.82 23.14 12.99
C LYS A 209 11.71 22.88 14.21
N LYS A 210 12.20 21.65 14.38
CA LYS A 210 13.00 21.26 15.55
C LYS A 210 14.46 21.71 15.42
N THR A 211 14.96 21.94 14.21
CA THR A 211 16.31 22.48 13.96
C THR A 211 16.38 24.01 14.00
N LYS A 212 15.24 24.70 14.07
CA LYS A 212 15.16 26.17 14.18
C LYS A 212 14.98 26.68 15.62
N ASN A 213 14.73 25.78 16.58
CA ASN A 213 14.66 26.07 18.01
C ASN A 213 15.89 25.47 18.70
#